data_AF-A0A969PUH7-F1
#
_entry.id   AF-A0A969PUH7-F1
#
_cell.length_a   1.000
_cell.length_b   1.000
_cell.length_c   1.000
_cell.angle_alpha   90.00
_cell.angle_beta   90.00
_cell.angle_gamma   90.00
#
_symmetry.space_group_name_H-M   'P 1'
#
loop_
_entity.id
_entity.type
_entity.pdbx_description
1 polymer ?
#
loop_
_entity_poly.entity_id
_entity_poly.type
_entity_poly.pdbx_seq_one_letter_code
_entity_poly.pdbx_strand_id
1 'polypeptide(L)' 'MFVLTTGSMPLDPTRILASRKMESLMEKLHAIFDLVVYKAPLLLGYADTHLLATHTDGVLLVTALGKLERSTLD' A
#
# COMPACT_ATOMS: atom_id res chain seq x y z
N MET A 1 10.44 8.28 14.55
CA MET A 1 9.43 7.39 13.96
C MET A 1 8.10 8.13 13.94
N PHE A 2 7.46 8.22 12.78
CA PHE A 2 6.17 8.89 12.60
C PHE A 2 5.13 7.88 12.14
N VAL A 3 3.85 8.16 12.42
CA VAL A 3 2.73 7.31 12.02
C VAL A 3 1.65 8.18 11.44
N LEU A 4 1.23 7.86 10.22
CA LEU A 4 0.04 8.42 9.59
C LEU A 4 -1.06 7.35 9.60
N THR A 5 -2.16 7.61 10.29
CA THR A 5 -3.30 6.69 10.36
C THR A 5 -4.24 6.90 9.17
N THR A 6 -5.12 5.93 8.90
CA THR A 6 -6.10 5.99 7.80
C THR A 6 -7.17 7.08 7.99
N GLY A 7 -7.29 7.66 9.18
CA GLY A 7 -8.39 8.55 9.54
C GLY A 7 -9.74 7.83 9.49
N SER A 8 -10.79 8.55 9.09
CA SER A 8 -12.12 7.99 8.86
C SER A 8 -12.13 7.03 7.67
N MET A 9 -12.76 5.86 7.83
CA MET A 9 -12.89 4.86 6.76
C MET A 9 -13.56 5.51 5.52
N PRO A 10 -12.89 5.52 4.36
CA PRO A 10 -13.47 6.07 3.15
C PRO A 10 -14.50 5.12 2.55
N LEU A 11 -15.47 5.68 1.82
CA LEU A 11 -16.46 4.92 1.05
C LEU A 11 -15.83 4.02 -0.02
N ASP A 12 -14.73 4.47 -0.62
CA ASP A 12 -14.00 3.78 -1.69
C ASP A 12 -12.50 4.04 -1.54
N PRO A 13 -11.75 3.12 -0.89
CA PRO A 13 -10.30 3.24 -0.69
C PRO A 13 -9.54 3.36 -2.00
N THR A 14 -9.87 2.52 -2.98
CA THR A 14 -9.22 2.46 -4.30
C THR A 14 -9.21 3.82 -4.98
N ARG A 15 -10.35 4.53 -4.97
CA ARG A 15 -10.46 5.85 -5.60
C ARG A 15 -9.59 6.91 -4.92
N ILE A 16 -9.44 6.84 -3.60
CA ILE A 16 -8.57 7.77 -2.88
C ILE A 16 -7.10 7.46 -3.17
N LEU A 17 -6.72 6.19 -3.18
CA LEU A 17 -5.36 5.75 -3.49
C LEU A 17 -4.95 6.10 -4.93
N ALA A 18 -5.88 6.01 -5.89
CA ALA A 18 -5.66 6.40 -7.28
C ALA A 18 -5.76 7.92 -7.55
N SER A 19 -5.96 8.74 -6.51
CA SER A 19 -6.14 10.18 -6.70
C SER A 19 -4.80 10.91 -6.82
N ARG A 20 -4.77 12.01 -7.59
CA ARG A 20 -3.59 12.91 -7.65
C ARG A 20 -3.17 13.43 -6.28
N LYS A 21 -4.10 13.54 -5.33
CA LYS A 21 -3.79 13.98 -3.96
C LYS A 21 -2.93 12.94 -3.24
N MET A 22 -3.14 11.65 -3.49
CA MET A 22 -2.31 10.57 -2.96
C MET A 22 -0.92 10.59 -3.59
N GLU A 23 -0.82 10.74 -4.91
CA GLU A 23 0.47 10.88 -5.61
C GLU A 23 1.30 12.03 -5.02
N SER A 24 0.69 13.23 -4.91
CA SER A 24 1.34 14.40 -4.31
C SER A 24 1.73 14.20 -2.84
N LEU A 25 1.01 13.35 -2.10
CA LEU A 25 1.36 13.00 -0.72
C LEU A 25 2.58 12.07 -0.72
N MET A 26 2.60 11.04 -1.55
CA MET A 26 3.70 10.07 -1.64
C MET A 26 5.01 10.76 -2.05
N GLU A 27 4.97 11.70 -3.01
CA GLU A 27 6.14 12.50 -3.40
C GLU A 27 6.71 13.32 -2.22
N LYS A 28 5.83 13.97 -1.44
CA LYS A 28 6.24 14.74 -0.26
C LYS A 28 6.85 13.85 0.81
N LEU A 29 6.25 12.68 1.05
CA LEU A 29 6.77 11.72 2.03
C LEU A 29 8.15 11.21 1.61
N HIS A 30 8.36 10.93 0.32
CA HIS A 30 9.66 10.56 -0.23
C HIS A 30 10.72 11.65 -0.04
N ALA A 31 10.35 12.92 -0.17
CA ALA A 31 11.30 14.02 -0.02
C ALA A 31 11.75 14.28 1.43
N ILE A 32 10.99 13.82 2.43
CA ILE A 32 11.21 14.16 3.85
C ILE A 32 11.56 12.96 4.74
N PHE A 33 11.41 11.72 4.24
CA PHE A 33 11.72 10.51 4.99
C PHE A 33 12.70 9.63 4.24
N ASP A 34 13.66 9.06 4.97
CA ASP A 34 14.61 8.08 4.42
C ASP A 34 13.93 6.74 4.05
N LEU A 35 12.82 6.40 4.72
CA LEU A 35 12.04 5.19 4.47
C LEU A 35 10.56 5.45 4.75
N VAL A 36 9.71 5.09 3.79
CA VAL A 36 8.25 5.15 3.92
C VAL A 36 7.68 3.74 3.75
N VAL A 37 6.92 3.27 4.73
CA VAL A 37 6.27 1.96 4.70
C VAL A 37 4.78 2.14 4.55
N TYR A 38 4.23 1.65 3.44
CA TYR A 38 2.80 1.63 3.20
C TYR A 38 2.21 0.29 3.62
N LYS A 39 1.13 0.32 4.41
CA LYS A 39 0.34 -0.87 4.72
C LYS A 39 -0.80 -0.96 3.69
N ALA A 40 -0.77 -2.00 2.88
CA ALA A 40 -1.85 -2.32 1.94
C ALA A 40 -2.64 -3.56 2.42
N PRO A 41 -3.91 -3.72 1.99
CA PRO A 41 -4.64 -4.97 2.14
C PRO A 41 -3.94 -6.12 1.39
N LEU A 42 -4.40 -7.36 1.59
CA LEU A 42 -3.84 -8.54 0.93
C LEU A 42 -3.69 -8.31 -0.60
N LEU A 43 -2.54 -8.68 -1.17
CA LEU A 43 -2.27 -8.54 -2.62
C LEU A 43 -3.36 -9.16 -3.49
N LEU A 44 -3.97 -10.25 -3.01
CA LEU A 44 -4.97 -11.02 -3.73
C LEU A 44 -6.33 -10.35 -3.69
N GLY A 45 -6.82 -9.92 -4.85
CA GLY A 45 -8.19 -9.44 -5.05
C GLY A 45 -8.41 -7.94 -4.80
N TYR A 46 -7.38 -7.18 -4.42
CA TYR A 46 -7.49 -5.74 -4.18
C TYR A 46 -6.53 -4.94 -5.08
N ALA A 47 -7.08 -3.96 -5.80
CA ALA A 47 -6.31 -3.06 -6.65
C ALA A 47 -5.39 -2.11 -5.84
N ASP A 48 -5.69 -1.93 -4.55
CA ASP A 48 -5.02 -0.99 -3.65
C ASP A 48 -3.50 -1.19 -3.60
N THR A 49 -3.05 -2.44 -3.48
CA THR A 49 -1.62 -2.71 -3.40
C THR A 49 -0.91 -2.47 -4.73
N HIS A 50 -1.58 -2.74 -5.86
CA HIS A 50 -1.03 -2.41 -7.17
C HIS A 50 -0.87 -0.90 -7.36
N LEU A 51 -1.84 -0.10 -6.93
CA LEU A 51 -1.80 1.36 -7.02
C LEU A 51 -0.68 1.98 -6.17
N LEU A 52 -0.43 1.41 -4.99
CA LEU A 52 0.70 1.82 -4.16
C LEU A 52 2.02 1.35 -4.76
N ALA A 53 2.08 0.10 -5.23
CA ALA A 53 3.28 -0.52 -5.78
C ALA A 53 3.85 0.27 -6.96
N THR A 54 3.01 0.87 -7.82
CA THR A 54 3.47 1.68 -8.96
C THR A 54 4.21 2.96 -8.54
N HIS A 55 4.09 3.37 -7.28
CA HIS A 55 4.69 4.59 -6.73
C HIS A 55 5.71 4.28 -5.61
N THR A 56 6.12 3.02 -5.45
CA THR A 56 7.10 2.57 -4.46
C THR A 56 8.24 1.83 -5.13
N ASP A 57 9.41 1.80 -4.47
CA ASP A 57 10.59 1.11 -5.00
C ASP A 57 10.47 -0.42 -4.99
N GLY A 58 9.55 -0.97 -4.18
CA GLY A 58 9.33 -2.40 -4.09
C GLY A 58 8.20 -2.79 -3.15
N VAL A 59 7.82 -4.06 -3.24
CA VAL A 59 6.74 -4.64 -2.43
C VAL A 59 7.29 -5.81 -1.63
N LEU A 60 7.01 -5.83 -0.33
CA LEU A 60 7.30 -6.97 0.55
C LEU A 60 6.01 -7.74 0.83
N LEU A 61 5.95 -8.99 0.36
CA LEU A 61 4.87 -9.91 0.69
C LEU A 61 5.20 -10.67 1.98
N VAL A 62 4.28 -10.59 2.94
CA VAL A 62 4.37 -11.33 4.21
C VAL A 62 3.36 -12.48 4.18
N THR A 63 3.85 -13.72 4.31
CA THR A 63 3.02 -14.93 4.36
C THR A 63 3.27 -15.70 5.65
N ALA A 64 2.29 -16.51 6.06
CA ALA A 64 2.44 -17.39 7.20
C ALA A 64 2.51 -18.85 6.72
N LEU A 65 3.47 -19.60 7.27
CA LEU A 65 3.64 -21.02 6.95
C LEU A 65 2.34 -21.79 7.22
N GLY A 66 1.87 -22.54 6.23
CA GLY A 66 0.65 -23.34 6.33
C GLY A 66 -0.67 -22.57 6.31
N LYS A 67 -0.67 -21.24 6.13
CA LYS A 67 -1.92 -20.44 6.01
C LYS A 67 -2.30 -20.10 4.57
N LEU A 68 -1.35 -20.16 3.65
CA LEU A 68 -1.55 -19.85 2.23
C LEU A 68 -0.96 -20.98 1.39
N GLU A 69 -1.73 -21.45 0.41
CA GLU A 69 -1.24 -22.35 -0.62
C GLU A 69 -0.33 -21.58 -1.57
N ARG A 70 0.76 -22.21 -2.02
CA ARG A 70 1.70 -21.57 -2.94
C ARG A 70 1.04 -21.14 -4.26
N SER A 71 0.06 -21.92 -4.72
CA SER A 71 -0.75 -21.63 -5.91
C SER A 71 -1.57 -20.34 -5.81
N THR A 72 -1.76 -19.81 -4.60
CA THR A 72 -2.44 -18.51 -4.41
C THR A 72 -1.45 -17.34 -4.54
N LEU A 73 -0.14 -17.60 -4.63
CA LEU A 73 0.91 -16.59 -4.76
C LEU A 73 1.53 -16.56 -6.16
N ASP A 74 1.25 -17.58 -6.98
CA ASP A 74 1.66 -17.70 -8.39
C ASP A 74 0.66 -16.95 -9.29
#